data_AF-A0A453IL62-F1
#
_entry.id   AF-A0A453IL62-F1
#
_cell.length_a   1.000
_cell.length_b   1.000
_cell.length_c   1.000
_cell.angle_alpha   90.00
_cell.angle_beta   90.00
_cell.angle_gamma   90.00
#
_symmetry.space_group_name_H-M   'P 1'
#
loop_
_entity.id
_entity.type
_entity.pdbx_description
1 polymer ?
#
loop_
_entity_poly.entity_id
_entity_poly.type
_entity_poly.pdbx_seq_one_letter_code
_entity_poly.pdbx_strand_id
1 'polypeptide(L)'
;MVASAARKNAGVLALFDVDGTLTAPRKEVTPEMLEFMKRLRENVTVGVVGGSDLVKISEQLGKSVITDYDYVFSENGLVAHKDGKLIGTQSLKTYLGDDQLKEFINFTLHYIADLDIPIKRGTFIEFRSGMINVSPIGRNCSQEERDDFEKYDKVHNVRPKMVSMLREKFAHLNLTFSIGGQISFDVFPHGWDKTYCLRYLDEFKEIHFFGDKTYKSPALMTQCSSADLSSCQSDRQTIVEIKFVFSTPP
;
A
#
# COMPACT_ATOMS: atom_id res chain seq x y z
N MET A 1 -12.13 -45.59 -1.99
CA MET A 1 -11.55 -44.81 -0.88
C MET A 1 -11.68 -43.35 -1.24
N VAL A 2 -12.54 -42.60 -0.54
CA VAL A 2 -12.72 -41.16 -0.76
C VAL A 2 -11.57 -40.49 -0.03
N ALA A 3 -10.68 -39.82 -0.76
CA ALA A 3 -9.67 -38.97 -0.17
C ALA A 3 -10.37 -37.90 0.66
N SER A 4 -10.11 -37.89 1.96
CA SER A 4 -10.52 -36.80 2.85
C SER A 4 -9.86 -35.52 2.35
N ALA A 5 -10.61 -34.66 1.65
CA ALA A 5 -10.18 -33.30 1.39
C ALA A 5 -9.83 -32.67 2.75
N ALA A 6 -8.54 -32.39 2.97
CA ALA A 6 -8.09 -31.73 4.18
C ALA A 6 -8.95 -30.48 4.36
N ARG A 7 -9.65 -30.37 5.50
CA ARG A 7 -10.43 -29.18 5.79
C ARG A 7 -9.45 -28.01 5.79
N LYS A 8 -9.60 -27.11 4.81
CA LYS A 8 -8.96 -25.79 4.79
C LYS A 8 -9.01 -25.23 6.21
N ASN A 9 -7.87 -24.85 6.78
CA ASN A 9 -7.83 -24.35 8.15
C ASN A 9 -8.58 -23.01 8.21
N ALA A 10 -9.89 -23.08 8.50
CA ALA A 10 -10.84 -22.00 8.23
C ALA A 10 -10.57 -20.73 9.06
N GLY A 11 -9.71 -20.80 10.08
CA GLY A 11 -9.35 -19.67 10.92
C GLY A 11 -8.04 -18.95 10.53
N VAL A 12 -7.31 -19.43 9.51
CA VAL A 12 -5.98 -18.93 9.15
C VAL A 12 -5.97 -18.33 7.74
N LEU A 13 -5.39 -17.14 7.63
CA LEU A 13 -5.11 -16.44 6.37
C LEU A 13 -3.61 -16.21 6.20
N ALA A 14 -3.08 -16.54 5.04
CA ALA A 14 -1.76 -16.11 4.58
C ALA A 14 -1.94 -14.94 3.61
N LEU A 15 -1.48 -13.75 3.99
CA LEU A 15 -1.63 -12.50 3.25
C LEU A 15 -0.26 -12.04 2.72
N PHE A 16 -0.15 -11.84 1.42
CA PHE A 16 1.13 -11.55 0.77
C PHE A 16 1.14 -10.16 0.14
N ASP A 17 2.22 -9.41 0.36
CA ASP A 17 2.57 -8.31 -0.53
C ASP A 17 2.92 -8.84 -1.93
N VAL A 18 2.82 -7.99 -2.96
CA VAL A 18 3.04 -8.40 -4.35
C VAL A 18 4.50 -8.16 -4.75
N ASP A 19 4.87 -6.89 -4.94
CA ASP A 19 6.16 -6.49 -5.50
C ASP A 19 7.29 -6.68 -4.50
N GLY A 20 8.32 -7.44 -4.85
CA GLY A 20 9.44 -7.76 -3.96
C GLY A 20 9.18 -8.93 -3.00
N THR A 21 7.95 -9.44 -2.93
CA THR A 21 7.56 -10.56 -2.07
C THR A 21 7.14 -11.79 -2.87
N LEU A 22 6.05 -11.70 -3.64
CA LEU A 22 5.64 -12.77 -4.56
C LEU A 22 6.42 -12.72 -5.88
N THR A 23 6.88 -11.52 -6.26
CA THR A 23 7.64 -11.29 -7.49
C THR A 23 8.94 -10.57 -7.19
N ALA A 24 9.93 -10.72 -8.08
CA ALA A 24 11.06 -9.80 -8.07
C ALA A 24 10.57 -8.38 -8.42
N PRO A 25 11.20 -7.30 -7.90
CA PRO A 25 10.73 -5.93 -8.11
C PRO A 25 10.46 -5.61 -9.58
N ARG A 26 9.22 -5.21 -9.88
CA ARG A 26 8.65 -4.86 -11.19
C ARG A 26 8.74 -5.98 -12.24
N LYS A 27 8.79 -7.24 -11.81
CA LYS A 27 8.77 -8.41 -12.70
C LYS A 27 7.50 -9.24 -12.50
N GLU A 28 7.26 -10.11 -13.48
CA GLU A 28 6.22 -11.13 -13.42
C GLU A 28 6.60 -12.25 -12.43
N VAL A 29 5.57 -12.89 -11.88
CA VAL A 29 5.68 -14.05 -11.00
C VAL A 29 6.25 -15.25 -11.75
N THR A 30 7.05 -16.07 -11.05
CA THR A 30 7.58 -17.30 -11.65
C THR A 30 6.52 -18.42 -11.65
N PRO A 31 6.58 -19.37 -12.60
CA PRO A 31 5.69 -20.53 -12.58
C PRO A 31 5.79 -21.34 -11.28
N GLU A 32 6.99 -21.43 -10.70
CA GLU A 32 7.22 -22.10 -9.42
C GLU A 32 6.47 -21.44 -8.26
N MET A 33 6.50 -20.11 -8.19
CA MET A 33 5.75 -19.37 -7.17
C MET A 33 4.24 -19.53 -7.36
N LEU A 34 3.74 -19.45 -8.60
CA LEU A 34 2.31 -19.70 -8.87
C LEU A 34 1.87 -21.10 -8.42
N GLU A 35 2.68 -22.12 -8.69
CA GLU A 35 2.40 -23.49 -8.26
C GLU A 35 2.46 -23.63 -6.72
N PHE A 36 3.39 -22.95 -6.07
CA PHE A 36 3.43 -22.87 -4.61
C PHE A 36 2.15 -22.24 -4.05
N MET A 37 1.72 -21.10 -4.58
CA MET A 37 0.51 -20.40 -4.11
C MET A 37 -0.76 -21.25 -4.29
N LYS A 38 -0.88 -21.99 -5.39
CA LYS A 38 -2.00 -22.93 -5.61
C LYS A 38 -2.03 -24.01 -4.54
N ARG A 39 -0.90 -24.67 -4.27
CA ARG A 39 -0.79 -25.70 -3.22
C ARG A 39 -1.06 -25.13 -1.83
N LEU A 40 -0.61 -23.90 -1.55
CA LEU A 40 -0.87 -23.22 -0.28
C LEU A 40 -2.39 -23.00 -0.07
N ARG A 41 -3.09 -22.58 -1.12
CA ARG A 41 -4.54 -22.31 -1.10
C ARG A 41 -5.40 -23.54 -0.82
N GLU A 42 -4.91 -24.74 -1.10
CA GLU A 42 -5.57 -25.99 -0.72
C GLU A 42 -5.61 -26.19 0.80
N ASN A 43 -4.71 -25.56 1.55
CA ASN A 43 -4.53 -25.78 2.99
C ASN A 43 -5.03 -24.61 3.85
N VAL A 44 -4.82 -23.37 3.41
CA VAL A 44 -5.20 -22.14 4.14
C VAL A 44 -5.88 -21.14 3.22
N THR A 45 -6.53 -20.12 3.79
CA THR A 45 -7.00 -18.99 2.98
C THR A 45 -5.79 -18.18 2.53
N VAL A 46 -5.78 -17.77 1.26
CA VAL A 46 -4.68 -17.00 0.68
C VAL A 46 -5.20 -15.68 0.13
N GLY A 47 -4.58 -14.59 0.57
CA GLY A 47 -4.85 -13.24 0.09
C GLY A 47 -3.61 -12.57 -0.47
N VAL A 48 -3.80 -11.63 -1.38
CA VAL A 48 -2.75 -10.70 -1.83
C VAL A 48 -3.16 -9.26 -1.56
N VAL A 49 -2.21 -8.43 -1.17
CA VAL A 49 -2.41 -6.99 -0.95
C VAL A 49 -1.29 -6.18 -1.60
N GLY A 50 -1.66 -5.23 -2.46
CA GLY A 50 -0.72 -4.34 -3.13
C GLY A 50 -1.17 -2.89 -3.07
N GLY A 51 -0.21 -1.96 -2.99
CA GLY A 51 -0.49 -0.53 -3.11
C GLY A 51 -0.81 -0.08 -4.55
N SER A 52 -0.55 -0.95 -5.52
CA SER A 52 -0.85 -0.71 -6.94
C SER A 52 -2.32 -0.97 -7.26
N ASP A 53 -2.79 -0.41 -8.38
CA ASP A 53 -4.06 -0.78 -8.98
C ASP A 53 -4.08 -2.26 -9.40
N LEU A 54 -5.29 -2.77 -9.66
CA LEU A 54 -5.51 -4.16 -10.06
C LEU A 54 -4.82 -4.52 -11.40
N VAL A 55 -4.66 -3.55 -12.31
CA VAL A 55 -4.02 -3.80 -13.61
C VAL A 55 -2.56 -4.19 -13.40
N LYS A 56 -1.82 -3.41 -12.61
CA LYS A 56 -0.42 -3.72 -12.27
C LYS A 56 -0.27 -5.00 -11.47
N ILE A 57 -1.18 -5.27 -10.54
CA ILE A 57 -1.18 -6.55 -9.82
C ILE A 57 -1.40 -7.71 -10.80
N SER A 58 -2.28 -7.54 -11.78
CA SER A 58 -2.55 -8.56 -12.81
C SER A 58 -1.39 -8.73 -13.81
N GLU A 59 -0.64 -7.67 -14.10
CA GLU A 59 0.61 -7.75 -14.87
C GLU A 59 1.65 -8.61 -14.13
N GLN A 60 1.74 -8.48 -12.80
CA GLN A 60 2.71 -9.23 -12.00
C GLN A 60 2.27 -10.68 -11.70
N LEU A 61 1.00 -10.90 -11.39
CA LEU A 61 0.49 -12.20 -10.91
C LEU A 61 -0.32 -12.98 -11.93
N GLY A 62 -0.60 -12.39 -13.10
CA GLY A 62 -1.41 -12.97 -14.16
C GLY A 62 -2.86 -12.45 -14.18
N LYS A 63 -3.49 -12.58 -15.35
CA LYS A 63 -4.84 -12.03 -15.62
C LYS A 63 -5.96 -12.65 -14.79
N SER A 64 -5.75 -13.85 -14.26
CA SER A 64 -6.70 -14.59 -13.42
C SER A 64 -6.57 -14.29 -11.93
N VAL A 65 -5.79 -13.26 -11.54
CA VAL A 65 -5.49 -12.96 -10.12
C VAL A 65 -6.72 -12.93 -9.21
N ILE A 66 -7.84 -12.34 -9.65
CA ILE A 66 -9.07 -12.20 -8.87
C ILE A 66 -9.70 -13.56 -8.52
N THR A 67 -9.42 -14.60 -9.32
CA THR A 67 -9.92 -15.96 -9.10
C THR A 67 -8.85 -16.91 -8.56
N ASP A 68 -7.57 -16.58 -8.71
CA ASP A 68 -6.44 -17.42 -8.27
C ASP A 68 -6.21 -17.35 -6.76
N TYR A 69 -6.64 -16.26 -6.12
CA TYR A 69 -6.56 -16.04 -4.67
C TYR A 69 -7.95 -15.91 -4.05
N ASP A 70 -8.08 -16.19 -2.75
CA ASP A 70 -9.35 -16.04 -2.05
C ASP A 70 -9.67 -14.56 -1.82
N TYR A 71 -8.64 -13.75 -1.52
CA TYR A 71 -8.73 -12.29 -1.40
C TYR A 71 -7.72 -11.59 -2.31
N VAL A 72 -8.17 -10.51 -2.96
CA VAL A 72 -7.31 -9.61 -3.74
C VAL A 72 -7.61 -8.18 -3.34
N PHE A 73 -6.63 -7.54 -2.71
CA PHE A 73 -6.67 -6.16 -2.26
C PHE A 73 -5.74 -5.30 -3.11
N SER A 74 -6.31 -4.56 -4.06
CA SER A 74 -5.59 -3.51 -4.79
C SER A 74 -5.75 -2.16 -4.08
N GLU A 75 -4.80 -1.27 -4.31
CA GLU A 75 -4.73 0.05 -3.66
C GLU A 75 -4.86 -0.07 -2.13
N ASN A 76 -4.08 -0.97 -1.52
CA ASN A 76 -4.09 -1.29 -0.09
C ASN A 76 -5.42 -1.84 0.46
N GLY A 77 -6.34 -2.26 -0.41
CA GLY A 77 -7.67 -2.74 -0.04
C GLY A 77 -8.78 -1.70 -0.20
N LEU A 78 -8.47 -0.53 -0.78
CA LEU A 78 -9.51 0.39 -1.23
C LEU A 78 -10.40 -0.26 -2.29
N VAL A 79 -9.83 -1.15 -3.11
CA VAL A 79 -10.59 -2.06 -3.97
C VAL A 79 -10.31 -3.49 -3.51
N ALA A 80 -11.35 -4.16 -3.03
CA ALA A 80 -11.27 -5.47 -2.38
C ALA A 80 -12.14 -6.49 -3.12
N HIS A 81 -11.55 -7.63 -3.48
CA HIS A 81 -12.25 -8.78 -4.04
C HIS A 81 -12.13 -9.99 -3.11
N LYS A 82 -13.22 -10.77 -3.00
CA LYS A 82 -13.27 -12.08 -2.34
C LYS A 82 -13.93 -13.10 -3.27
N ASP A 83 -13.29 -14.24 -3.49
CA ASP A 83 -13.80 -15.32 -4.35
C ASP A 83 -14.25 -14.82 -5.74
N GLY A 84 -13.42 -13.98 -6.36
CA GLY A 84 -13.73 -13.41 -7.68
C GLY A 84 -14.69 -12.20 -7.67
N LYS A 85 -15.29 -11.86 -6.53
CA LYS A 85 -16.36 -10.85 -6.43
C LYS A 85 -15.88 -9.59 -5.72
N LEU A 86 -16.28 -8.42 -6.21
CA LEU A 86 -16.02 -7.15 -5.55
C LEU A 86 -16.81 -7.08 -4.22
N ILE A 87 -16.10 -6.88 -3.11
CA ILE A 87 -16.68 -6.76 -1.76
C ILE A 87 -16.52 -5.35 -1.16
N GLY A 88 -15.66 -4.52 -1.74
CA GLY A 88 -15.46 -3.15 -1.29
C GLY A 88 -14.77 -2.29 -2.34
N THR A 89 -15.24 -1.06 -2.47
CA THR A 89 -14.57 0.00 -3.23
C THR A 89 -14.63 1.31 -2.43
N GLN A 90 -13.54 2.04 -2.38
CA GLN A 90 -13.45 3.34 -1.73
C GLN A 90 -12.55 4.26 -2.56
N SER A 91 -12.91 5.54 -2.60
CA SER A 91 -12.11 6.56 -3.27
C SER A 91 -11.95 7.79 -2.38
N LEU A 92 -10.87 8.54 -2.58
CA LEU A 92 -10.61 9.78 -1.87
C LEU A 92 -11.76 10.77 -2.04
N LYS A 93 -12.34 10.82 -3.25
CA LYS A 93 -13.50 11.65 -3.57
C LYS A 93 -14.70 11.32 -2.70
N THR A 94 -15.06 10.04 -2.60
CA THR A 94 -16.20 9.60 -1.80
C THR A 94 -15.95 9.74 -0.30
N TYR A 95 -14.69 9.66 0.14
CA TYR A 95 -14.33 9.78 1.56
C TYR A 95 -14.30 11.23 2.07
N LEU A 96 -13.65 12.15 1.36
CA LEU A 96 -13.53 13.56 1.77
C LEU A 96 -14.69 14.44 1.26
N GLY A 97 -15.23 14.13 0.08
CA GLY A 97 -16.19 14.98 -0.60
C GLY A 97 -15.55 16.16 -1.33
N ASP A 98 -16.28 16.70 -2.31
CA ASP A 98 -15.76 17.71 -3.25
C ASP A 98 -15.41 19.05 -2.58
N ASP A 99 -16.08 19.43 -1.48
CA ASP A 99 -15.79 20.70 -0.81
C ASP A 99 -14.44 20.70 -0.09
N GLN A 100 -14.15 19.66 0.69
CA GLN A 100 -12.86 19.50 1.37
C GLN A 100 -11.72 19.33 0.36
N LEU A 101 -11.97 18.56 -0.71
CA LEU A 101 -11.00 18.40 -1.80
C LEU A 101 -10.70 19.72 -2.50
N LYS A 102 -11.71 20.49 -2.85
CA LYS A 102 -11.56 21.81 -3.46
C LYS A 102 -10.78 22.76 -2.55
N GLU A 103 -11.08 22.78 -1.25
CA GLU A 103 -10.33 23.58 -0.28
C GLU A 103 -8.84 23.18 -0.24
N PHE A 104 -8.57 21.87 -0.13
CA PHE A 104 -7.21 21.32 -0.12
C PHE A 104 -6.44 21.68 -1.40
N ILE A 105 -7.06 21.46 -2.56
CA ILE A 105 -6.46 21.70 -3.87
C ILE A 105 -6.20 23.19 -4.07
N ASN A 106 -7.17 24.06 -3.79
CA ASN A 106 -7.01 25.51 -3.95
C ASN A 106 -5.84 26.02 -3.11
N PHE A 107 -5.78 25.66 -1.83
CA PHE A 107 -4.67 26.07 -0.98
C PHE A 107 -3.32 25.54 -1.49
N THR A 108 -3.28 24.27 -1.89
CA THR A 108 -2.05 23.65 -2.42
C THR A 108 -1.58 24.35 -3.70
N LEU A 109 -2.49 24.70 -4.61
CA LEU A 109 -2.16 25.43 -5.84
C LEU A 109 -1.67 26.85 -5.55
N HIS A 110 -2.31 27.58 -4.63
CA HIS A 110 -1.83 28.90 -4.20
C HIS A 110 -0.43 28.82 -3.58
N TYR A 111 -0.21 27.87 -2.67
CA TYR A 111 1.11 27.65 -2.07
C TYR A 111 2.18 27.37 -3.13
N ILE A 112 1.89 26.50 -4.11
CA ILE A 112 2.83 26.19 -5.19
C ILE A 112 3.04 27.39 -6.11
N ALA A 113 2.01 28.20 -6.38
CA ALA A 113 2.14 29.40 -7.21
C ALA A 113 3.17 30.38 -6.61
N ASP A 114 3.09 30.62 -5.30
CA ASP A 114 3.97 31.55 -4.58
C ASP A 114 5.34 30.98 -4.21
N LEU A 115 5.52 29.65 -4.34
CA LEU A 115 6.76 28.98 -3.97
C LEU A 115 7.92 29.40 -4.87
N ASP A 116 8.99 29.94 -4.30
CA ASP A 116 10.20 30.30 -5.04
C ASP A 116 11.16 29.10 -5.14
N ILE A 117 11.18 28.44 -6.30
CA ILE A 117 12.09 27.34 -6.62
C ILE A 117 12.64 27.53 -8.04
N PRO A 118 13.85 27.01 -8.34
CA PRO A 118 14.52 27.29 -9.62
C PRO A 118 13.72 26.88 -10.86
N ILE A 119 12.96 25.79 -10.75
CA ILE A 119 12.24 25.18 -11.87
C ILE A 119 10.83 24.80 -11.44
N LYS A 120 9.85 25.18 -12.27
CA LYS A 120 8.47 24.66 -12.25
C LYS A 120 8.12 24.11 -13.63
N ARG A 121 7.35 23.02 -13.66
CA ARG A 121 6.87 22.35 -14.88
C ARG A 121 5.34 22.26 -14.82
N GLY A 122 4.79 21.05 -14.82
CA GLY A 122 3.35 20.81 -14.80
C GLY A 122 3.01 19.52 -14.06
N THR A 123 1.71 19.29 -13.84
CA THR A 123 1.20 18.21 -12.97
C THR A 123 1.75 18.35 -11.55
N PHE A 124 1.42 19.47 -10.92
CA PHE A 124 1.76 19.79 -9.53
C PHE A 124 0.91 19.00 -8.54
N ILE A 125 -0.32 18.70 -8.93
CA ILE A 125 -1.29 17.89 -8.19
C ILE A 125 -1.77 16.81 -9.15
N GLU A 126 -1.58 15.55 -8.79
CA GLU A 126 -2.09 14.40 -9.51
C GLU A 126 -3.11 13.68 -8.61
N PHE A 127 -4.38 13.75 -9.01
CA PHE A 127 -5.47 13.08 -8.29
C PHE A 127 -5.51 11.61 -8.69
N ARG A 128 -5.52 10.70 -7.72
CA ARG A 128 -5.65 9.26 -7.90
C ARG A 128 -6.87 8.76 -7.12
N SER A 129 -7.26 7.51 -7.35
CA SER A 129 -8.42 6.91 -6.68
C SER A 129 -8.28 6.96 -5.16
N GLY A 130 -7.14 6.53 -4.60
CA GLY A 130 -6.92 6.53 -3.15
C GLY A 130 -6.19 7.73 -2.54
N MET A 131 -5.62 8.64 -3.34
CA MET A 131 -4.67 9.64 -2.83
C MET A 131 -4.50 10.81 -3.79
N ILE A 132 -3.86 11.88 -3.31
CA ILE A 132 -3.32 12.95 -4.13
C ILE A 132 -1.80 12.91 -4.04
N ASN A 133 -1.12 12.90 -5.19
CA ASN A 133 0.32 13.14 -5.24
C ASN A 133 0.58 14.62 -5.50
N VAL A 134 1.39 15.26 -4.65
CA VAL A 134 1.78 16.67 -4.77
C VAL A 134 3.26 16.77 -5.09
N SER A 135 3.60 17.53 -6.13
CA SER A 135 4.97 17.76 -6.60
C SER A 135 5.22 19.25 -6.76
N PRO A 136 6.10 19.90 -5.96
CA PRO A 136 6.37 21.33 -6.06
C PRO A 136 6.96 21.74 -7.42
N ILE A 137 7.89 20.94 -7.96
CA ILE A 137 8.45 21.13 -9.31
C ILE A 137 7.47 20.73 -10.42
N GLY A 138 6.53 19.82 -10.14
CA GLY A 138 5.61 19.23 -11.11
C GLY A 138 6.15 17.93 -11.72
N ARG A 139 5.29 16.91 -11.91
CA ARG A 139 5.69 15.57 -12.38
C ARG A 139 6.14 15.52 -13.84
N ASN A 140 5.83 16.53 -14.65
CA ASN A 140 6.26 16.63 -16.04
C ASN A 140 7.74 17.05 -16.21
N CYS A 141 8.50 17.13 -15.12
CA CYS A 141 9.93 17.41 -15.19
C CYS A 141 10.74 16.21 -15.74
N SER A 142 11.88 16.52 -16.37
CA SER A 142 12.82 15.51 -16.88
C SER A 142 13.51 14.75 -15.74
N GLN A 143 14.22 13.66 -16.06
CA GLN A 143 14.97 12.92 -15.03
C GLN A 143 16.11 13.77 -14.43
N GLU A 144 16.81 14.55 -15.26
CA GLU A 144 17.83 15.49 -14.80
C GLU A 144 17.23 16.53 -13.83
N GLU A 145 16.06 17.08 -14.16
CA GLU A 145 15.35 18.02 -13.30
C GLU A 145 14.88 17.36 -11.98
N ARG A 146 14.55 16.06 -11.99
CA ARG A 146 14.23 15.31 -10.76
C ARG A 146 15.45 15.21 -9.85
N ASP A 147 16.59 14.85 -10.42
CA ASP A 147 17.85 14.68 -9.68
C ASP A 147 18.29 16.01 -9.06
N ASP A 148 18.15 17.11 -9.80
CA ASP A 148 18.51 18.44 -9.32
C ASP A 148 17.51 18.99 -8.29
N PHE A 149 16.21 18.76 -8.49
CA PHE A 149 15.21 19.11 -7.48
C PHE A 149 15.42 18.30 -6.19
N GLU A 150 15.79 17.03 -6.27
CA GLU A 150 16.06 16.23 -5.07
C GLU A 150 17.24 16.79 -4.26
N LYS A 151 18.33 17.18 -4.93
CA LYS A 151 19.48 17.85 -4.28
C LYS A 151 19.05 19.18 -3.67
N TYR A 152 18.31 20.00 -4.43
CA TYR A 152 17.80 21.29 -3.96
C TYR A 152 16.89 21.13 -2.73
N ASP A 153 15.94 20.20 -2.79
CA ASP A 153 15.01 19.91 -1.71
C ASP A 153 15.72 19.43 -0.43
N LYS A 154 16.78 18.62 -0.55
CA LYS A 154 17.60 18.20 0.60
C LYS A 154 18.26 19.36 1.33
N VAL A 155 18.64 20.42 0.61
CA VAL A 155 19.26 21.62 1.21
C VAL A 155 18.20 22.59 1.72
N HIS A 156 17.17 22.86 0.93
CA HIS A 156 16.20 23.92 1.20
C HIS A 156 14.94 23.45 1.96
N ASN A 157 14.75 22.14 2.10
CA ASN A 157 13.62 21.47 2.75
C ASN A 157 12.27 21.92 2.18
N VAL A 158 12.14 21.97 0.85
CA VAL A 158 10.94 22.46 0.16
C VAL A 158 9.72 21.61 0.51
N ARG A 159 9.78 20.30 0.28
CA ARG A 159 8.70 19.34 0.57
C ARG A 159 8.43 19.22 2.07
N PRO A 160 9.43 19.06 2.97
CA PRO A 160 9.18 19.06 4.41
C PRO A 160 8.44 20.30 4.92
N LYS A 161 8.83 21.51 4.48
CA LYS A 161 8.15 22.75 4.88
C LYS A 161 6.72 22.80 4.37
N MET A 162 6.51 22.45 3.10
CA MET A 162 5.18 22.39 2.50
C MET A 162 4.27 21.38 3.22
N VAL A 163 4.78 20.18 3.52
CA VAL A 163 4.04 19.16 4.28
C VAL A 163 3.69 19.65 5.67
N SER A 164 4.60 20.34 6.37
CA SER A 164 4.32 20.92 7.69
C SER A 164 3.15 21.90 7.63
N MET A 165 3.17 22.83 6.67
CA MET A 165 2.10 23.82 6.47
C MET A 165 0.76 23.16 6.13
N LEU A 166 0.75 22.18 5.23
CA LEU A 166 -0.47 21.46 4.85
C LEU A 166 -1.03 20.65 6.02
N ARG A 167 -0.17 20.00 6.80
CA ARG A 167 -0.57 19.21 7.96
C ARG A 167 -1.23 20.08 9.03
N GLU A 168 -0.68 21.26 9.29
CA GLU A 168 -1.28 22.21 10.24
C GLU A 168 -2.64 22.72 9.74
N LYS A 169 -2.69 23.21 8.50
CA LYS A 169 -3.93 23.76 7.93
C LYS A 169 -5.06 22.74 7.84
N PHE A 170 -4.75 21.52 7.46
CA PHE A 170 -5.72 20.45 7.21
C PHE A 170 -5.73 19.38 8.30
N ALA A 171 -5.32 19.74 9.53
CA ALA A 171 -5.32 18.81 10.67
C ALA A 171 -6.70 18.18 10.91
N HIS A 172 -7.77 18.94 10.66
CA HIS A 172 -9.16 18.50 10.80
C HIS A 172 -9.58 17.40 9.79
N LEU A 173 -8.83 17.21 8.70
CA LEU A 173 -9.09 16.16 7.69
C LEU A 173 -8.41 14.82 8.01
N ASN A 174 -7.57 14.77 9.06
CA ASN A 174 -6.84 13.58 9.47
C ASN A 174 -6.09 12.88 8.32
N LEU A 175 -5.31 13.66 7.57
CA LEU A 175 -4.54 13.17 6.42
C LEU A 175 -3.12 12.76 6.84
N THR A 176 -2.63 11.68 6.23
CA THR A 176 -1.23 11.27 6.22
C THR A 176 -0.53 11.89 5.02
N PHE A 177 0.67 12.43 5.26
CA PHE A 177 1.55 12.97 4.24
C PHE A 177 2.84 12.16 4.22
N SER A 178 3.18 11.58 3.07
CA SER A 178 4.33 10.70 2.90
C SER A 178 5.28 11.25 1.85
N ILE A 179 6.42 11.79 2.27
CA ILE A 179 7.47 12.23 1.34
C ILE A 179 8.16 10.99 0.76
N GLY A 180 8.13 10.86 -0.57
CA GLY A 180 8.64 9.68 -1.25
C GLY A 180 9.23 10.03 -2.61
N GLY A 181 10.29 9.30 -2.99
CA GLY A 181 11.02 9.54 -4.23
C GLY A 181 11.66 10.93 -4.29
N GLN A 182 11.91 11.41 -5.50
CA GLN A 182 12.76 12.57 -5.75
C GLN A 182 12.03 13.91 -5.68
N ILE A 183 10.75 13.95 -6.08
CA ILE A 183 10.06 15.22 -6.38
C ILE A 183 8.73 15.44 -5.67
N SER A 184 8.12 14.41 -5.08
CA SER A 184 6.73 14.49 -4.62
C SER A 184 6.55 13.99 -3.21
N PHE A 185 5.32 14.14 -2.72
CA PHE A 185 4.80 13.45 -1.55
C PHE A 185 3.34 13.04 -1.80
N ASP A 186 2.91 11.94 -1.19
CA ASP A 186 1.55 11.45 -1.26
C ASP A 186 0.73 11.97 -0.08
N VAL A 187 -0.55 12.25 -0.34
CA VAL A 187 -1.54 12.73 0.63
C VAL A 187 -2.76 11.81 0.58
N PHE A 188 -3.07 11.17 1.69
CA PHE A 188 -4.16 10.20 1.79
C PHE A 188 -4.73 10.17 3.22
N PRO A 189 -5.98 9.73 3.42
CA PRO A 189 -6.55 9.60 4.76
C PRO A 189 -5.71 8.69 5.66
N HIS A 190 -5.66 9.03 6.94
CA HIS A 190 -4.99 8.19 7.92
C HIS A 190 -5.58 6.77 7.91
N GLY A 191 -4.70 5.76 7.98
CA GLY A 191 -5.08 4.34 7.92
C GLY A 191 -5.32 3.78 6.51
N TRP A 192 -5.11 4.55 5.43
CA TRP A 192 -5.17 4.04 4.04
C TRP A 192 -3.84 3.42 3.55
N ASP A 193 -3.03 2.93 4.50
CA ASP A 193 -1.91 2.03 4.22
C ASP A 193 -2.41 0.57 4.12
N LYS A 194 -1.49 -0.41 4.00
CA LYS A 194 -1.85 -1.83 3.86
C LYS A 194 -2.72 -2.38 4.99
N THR A 195 -2.74 -1.75 6.17
CA THR A 195 -3.63 -2.13 7.26
C THR A 195 -5.10 -1.89 6.92
N TYR A 196 -5.42 -1.04 5.93
CA TYR A 196 -6.79 -0.79 5.49
C TYR A 196 -7.52 -2.08 5.08
N CYS A 197 -6.83 -3.05 4.47
CA CYS A 197 -7.45 -4.31 4.05
C CYS A 197 -7.92 -5.20 5.22
N LEU A 198 -7.39 -4.99 6.43
CA LEU A 198 -7.71 -5.83 7.60
C LEU A 198 -9.18 -5.75 8.00
N ARG A 199 -9.87 -4.64 7.66
CA ARG A 199 -11.31 -4.46 7.89
C ARG A 199 -12.22 -5.47 7.18
N TYR A 200 -11.69 -6.21 6.20
CA TYR A 200 -12.42 -7.24 5.45
C TYR A 200 -12.10 -8.66 5.94
N LEU A 201 -11.34 -8.79 7.04
CA LEU A 201 -10.70 -10.03 7.47
C LEU A 201 -11.03 -10.39 8.93
N ASP A 202 -12.07 -9.79 9.50
CA ASP A 202 -12.49 -9.99 10.90
C ASP A 202 -12.88 -11.45 11.20
N GLU A 203 -13.16 -12.27 10.18
CA GLU A 203 -13.47 -13.68 10.36
C GLU A 203 -12.26 -14.57 10.69
N PHE A 204 -11.02 -14.08 10.50
CA PHE A 204 -9.80 -14.86 10.71
C PHE A 204 -9.26 -14.69 12.12
N LYS A 205 -8.89 -15.82 12.75
CA LYS A 205 -8.26 -15.85 14.07
C LYS A 205 -6.77 -15.51 14.00
N GLU A 206 -6.14 -15.87 12.89
CA GLU A 206 -4.72 -15.74 12.66
C GLU A 206 -4.47 -15.27 11.22
N ILE A 207 -3.73 -14.17 11.08
CA ILE A 207 -3.29 -13.64 9.79
C ILE A 207 -1.76 -13.60 9.79
N HIS A 208 -1.15 -14.34 8.86
CA HIS A 208 0.28 -14.28 8.58
C HIS A 208 0.50 -13.31 7.42
N PHE A 209 1.19 -12.21 7.69
CA PHE A 209 1.58 -11.28 6.64
C PHE A 209 3.02 -11.55 6.18
N PHE A 210 3.22 -11.57 4.86
CA PHE A 210 4.51 -11.73 4.21
C PHE A 210 4.80 -10.47 3.37
N GLY A 211 5.95 -9.82 3.61
CA GLY A 211 6.35 -8.59 2.90
C GLY A 211 7.85 -8.29 2.97
N ASP A 212 8.39 -7.62 1.95
CA ASP A 212 9.82 -7.28 1.83
C ASP A 212 10.21 -5.98 2.56
N LYS A 213 9.30 -5.00 2.62
CA LYS A 213 9.52 -3.68 3.22
C LYS A 213 8.89 -3.55 4.60
N THR A 214 9.27 -4.44 5.52
CA THR A 214 8.80 -4.44 6.91
C THR A 214 9.66 -3.60 7.86
N TYR A 215 10.82 -3.11 7.40
CA TYR A 215 11.72 -2.27 8.20
C TYR A 215 11.22 -0.82 8.28
N LYS A 216 10.77 -0.42 9.48
CA LYS A 216 10.34 0.94 9.87
C LYS A 216 9.26 1.56 8.97
N SER A 217 8.03 1.07 9.14
CA SER A 217 6.84 1.93 9.03
C SER A 217 6.29 2.15 10.44
N PRO A 218 6.09 3.40 10.92
CA PRO A 218 5.46 3.66 12.23
C PRO A 218 4.07 3.02 12.40
N ALA A 219 3.43 2.60 11.30
CA ALA A 219 2.08 2.04 11.28
C ALA A 219 1.98 0.56 11.68
N LEU A 220 3.10 -0.19 11.73
CA LEU A 220 3.08 -1.64 12.03
C LEU A 220 3.35 -1.98 13.51
N MET A 221 3.71 -1.00 14.34
CA MET A 221 3.89 -1.22 15.78
C MET A 221 2.61 -0.90 16.56
N THR A 222 1.60 -1.77 16.42
CA THR A 222 0.62 -1.92 17.49
C THR A 222 0.75 -3.32 18.06
N GLN A 223 1.55 -3.42 19.13
CA GLN A 223 1.64 -4.55 20.08
C GLN A 223 1.81 -5.97 19.49
N CYS A 224 3.03 -6.36 19.15
CA CYS A 224 3.44 -7.77 19.22
C CYS A 224 4.52 -7.92 20.29
N SER A 225 4.15 -8.47 21.44
CA SER A 225 5.10 -8.92 22.46
C SER A 225 5.86 -10.12 21.93
N SER A 226 7.17 -10.06 22.07
CA SER A 226 8.16 -11.08 21.78
C SER A 226 7.81 -12.48 22.32
N ALA A 227 7.73 -13.47 21.43
CA ALA A 227 8.25 -14.83 21.65
C ALA A 227 8.24 -15.58 20.31
N ASP A 228 9.33 -16.31 20.06
CA ASP A 228 9.49 -17.34 19.03
C ASP A 228 9.80 -16.88 17.59
N LEU A 229 10.86 -16.08 17.48
CA LEU A 229 11.75 -16.12 16.32
C LEU A 229 12.63 -17.37 16.42
N SER A 230 12.20 -18.51 15.87
CA SER A 230 13.10 -19.65 15.69
C SER A 230 13.01 -20.22 14.27
N SER A 231 14.15 -20.09 13.60
CA SER A 231 14.66 -20.83 12.43
C SER A 231 14.02 -20.56 11.05
N CYS A 232 14.59 -19.57 10.35
CA CYS A 232 14.89 -19.68 8.93
C CYS A 232 16.25 -19.04 8.65
N GLN A 233 17.31 -19.84 8.71
CA GLN A 233 18.60 -19.54 8.10
C GLN A 233 18.65 -20.25 6.74
N SER A 234 18.48 -19.50 5.66
CA SER A 234 19.13 -19.79 4.38
C SER A 234 19.02 -18.58 3.45
N ASP A 235 20.12 -18.28 2.76
CA ASP A 235 20.30 -17.16 1.86
C ASP A 235 19.21 -17.03 0.78
N ARG A 236 18.39 -15.97 0.87
CA ARG A 236 17.85 -15.10 -0.21
C ARG A 236 16.53 -14.47 0.23
N GLN A 237 16.53 -13.14 0.32
CA GLN A 237 15.39 -12.23 0.50
C GLN A 237 14.51 -12.49 1.73
N THR A 238 14.61 -11.58 2.68
CA THR A 238 13.93 -11.53 3.97
C THR A 238 12.41 -11.68 3.84
N ILE A 239 11.90 -12.91 3.93
CA ILE A 239 10.49 -13.18 4.21
C ILE A 239 10.32 -12.98 5.73
N VAL A 240 9.80 -11.82 6.13
CA VAL A 240 9.40 -11.59 7.53
C VAL A 240 7.96 -12.07 7.69
N GLU A 241 7.77 -13.11 8.48
CA GLU A 241 6.44 -13.50 8.95
C GLU A 241 6.03 -12.57 10.09
N ILE A 242 4.94 -11.82 9.89
CA ILE A 242 4.30 -11.06 10.96
C ILE A 242 2.98 -11.76 11.29
N LYS A 243 2.88 -12.29 12.50
CA LYS A 243 1.68 -12.96 13.00
C LYS A 243 0.77 -11.94 13.70
N PHE A 244 -0.42 -11.71 13.14
CA PHE A 244 -1.48 -10.95 13.80
C PHE A 244 -2.44 -11.94 14.48
N VAL A 245 -2.59 -11.80 15.80
CA VAL A 245 -3.55 -12.58 16.60
C VAL A 245 -4.63 -11.61 17.09
N PHE A 246 -5.86 -11.79 16.60
CA PHE A 246 -7.01 -11.02 17.10
C PHE A 246 -7.57 -11.74 18.33
N SER A 247 -7.52 -11.09 19.50
CA SER A 247 -8.22 -11.55 20.68
C SER A 247 -9.72 -11.24 20.52
N THR A 248 -10.57 -12.27 20.52
CA THR A 248 -12.01 -12.08 20.66
C THR A 248 -12.30 -11.43 22.03
N PRO A 249 -13.07 -10.33 22.11
CA PRO A 249 -13.43 -9.75 23.40
C PRO A 249 -14.27 -10.75 24.22
N PRO A 250 -14.17 -10.69 25.57
CA PRO A 250 -14.78 -11.65 26.49
C PRO A 250 -16.31 -11.65 26.45
#